data_AF-A0A7X8EEP7-F1
#
_entry.id   AF-A0A7X8EEP7-F1
#
_cell.length_a   1.000
_cell.length_b   1.000
_cell.length_c   1.000
_cell.angle_alpha   90.00
_cell.angle_beta   90.00
_cell.angle_gamma   90.00
#
_symmetry.space_group_name_H-M   'P 1'
#
loop_
_entity.id
_entity.type
_entity.pdbx_description
1 polymer ?
#
loop_
_entity_poly.entity_id
_entity_poly.type
_entity_poly.pdbx_seq_one_letter_code
_entity_poly.pdbx_strand_id
1 'polypeptide(L)'
;MRKLVKILPIVLSLFTTNSFGQTDKNLIFNFQTDTLKVESSDKDVAEPELYFPMATRIDSNRCIGLSLFRNRWYSEHLRAMNEPILYNGVQQKKVFRFTWLRTFHNPIIIRIENKNDSISLFYKMTNGDGEYEPGKIIIDKRKQLTINDWNKFIQLVIFCNFWTTMPCEEFLVGLDGSRWILEGATDKYYQLIDEWSPDEGAYYDCCNFLIELTDLEFEENEKY
;
A
#
# COMPACT_ATOMS: atom_id res chain seq x y z
N MET A 1 -77.28 3.44 -2.97
CA MET A 1 -76.03 2.67 -3.06
C MET A 1 -74.85 3.58 -2.71
N ARG A 2 -74.41 3.56 -1.45
CA ARG A 2 -73.25 4.33 -0.95
C ARG A 2 -71.98 3.51 -1.22
N LYS A 3 -71.05 4.01 -2.05
CA LYS A 3 -69.70 3.44 -2.17
C LYS A 3 -68.81 4.04 -1.08
N LEU A 4 -68.43 3.22 -0.10
CA LEU A 4 -67.39 3.53 0.88
C LEU A 4 -66.03 3.56 0.17
N VAL A 5 -65.37 4.73 0.17
CA VAL A 5 -63.95 4.85 -0.20
C VAL A 5 -63.15 4.52 1.07
N LYS A 6 -62.48 3.37 1.09
CA LYS A 6 -61.51 3.02 2.15
C LYS A 6 -60.22 3.79 1.86
N ILE A 7 -59.91 4.80 2.66
CA ILE A 7 -58.60 5.46 2.66
C ILE A 7 -57.67 4.57 3.48
N LEU A 8 -56.70 3.95 2.81
CA LEU A 8 -55.65 3.15 3.44
C LEU A 8 -54.55 4.13 3.91
N PRO A 9 -54.14 4.14 5.19
CA PRO A 9 -53.03 4.99 5.61
C PRO A 9 -51.71 4.42 5.09
N ILE A 10 -50.96 5.24 4.35
CA ILE A 10 -49.58 4.95 3.97
C ILE A 10 -48.74 5.10 5.24
N VAL A 11 -48.28 3.98 5.80
CA VAL A 11 -47.28 3.97 6.87
C VAL A 11 -45.93 4.29 6.23
N LEU A 12 -45.47 5.53 6.39
CA LEU A 12 -44.13 5.94 6.00
C LEU A 12 -43.14 5.43 7.06
N SER A 13 -42.60 4.23 6.88
CA SER A 13 -41.50 3.74 7.70
C SER A 13 -40.22 4.48 7.32
N LEU A 14 -39.81 5.43 8.16
CA LEU A 14 -38.47 5.98 8.22
C LEU A 14 -37.49 4.84 8.52
N PHE A 15 -36.86 4.29 7.49
CA PHE A 15 -35.66 3.48 7.66
C PHE A 15 -34.52 4.40 8.07
N THR A 16 -34.35 4.60 9.37
CA THR A 16 -33.07 5.03 9.93
C THR A 16 -32.20 3.78 10.00
N THR A 17 -31.30 3.61 9.03
CA THR A 17 -30.23 2.62 9.15
C THR A 17 -29.19 3.16 10.12
N ASN A 18 -29.47 3.02 11.41
CA ASN A 18 -28.43 2.93 12.44
C ASN A 18 -27.99 1.48 12.50
N SER A 19 -26.96 1.13 11.72
CA SER A 19 -26.11 -0.05 11.90
C SER A 19 -24.97 0.12 10.88
N PHE A 20 -23.74 0.44 11.27
CA PHE A 20 -22.81 -0.52 11.83
C PHE A 20 -21.76 0.22 12.67
N GLY A 21 -22.05 0.37 13.96
CA GLY A 21 -21.06 0.64 14.99
C GLY A 21 -20.85 -0.63 15.81
N GLN A 22 -20.17 -1.62 15.24
CA GLN A 22 -19.56 -2.73 15.99
C GLN A 22 -18.74 -3.63 15.06
N THR A 23 -17.43 -3.41 15.01
CA THR A 23 -16.43 -4.50 14.82
C THR A 23 -15.04 -4.05 15.27
N ASP A 24 -14.95 -3.23 16.31
CA ASP A 24 -13.71 -3.09 17.08
C ASP A 24 -13.69 -4.17 18.15
N LYS A 25 -12.81 -5.18 18.02
CA LYS A 25 -12.06 -5.76 19.16
C LYS A 25 -11.06 -6.90 18.88
N ASN A 26 -10.95 -7.49 17.69
CA ASN A 26 -10.17 -8.74 17.54
C ASN A 26 -9.10 -8.78 16.42
N LEU A 27 -8.38 -7.69 16.16
CA LEU A 27 -7.14 -7.77 15.37
C LEU A 27 -6.02 -7.01 16.10
N ILE A 28 -5.52 -7.66 17.15
CA ILE A 28 -4.29 -7.27 17.86
C ILE A 28 -3.19 -8.15 17.27
N PHE A 29 -2.27 -7.56 16.49
CA PHE A 29 -0.94 -8.13 16.30
C PHE A 29 0.03 -7.32 17.15
N ASN A 30 0.42 -7.93 18.27
CA ASN A 30 1.53 -7.45 19.08
C ASN A 30 2.81 -7.56 18.23
N PHE A 31 3.52 -6.45 18.07
CA PHE A 31 4.92 -6.50 17.65
C PHE A 31 5.71 -7.18 18.76
N GLN A 32 6.01 -8.47 18.57
CA GLN A 32 6.95 -9.16 19.42
C GLN A 32 8.36 -8.81 18.94
N THR A 33 9.03 -7.98 19.72
CA THR A 33 10.48 -7.75 19.64
C THR A 33 11.19 -9.04 20.03
N ASP A 34 11.24 -10.01 19.14
CA ASP A 34 12.13 -11.15 19.29
C ASP A 34 13.13 -11.13 18.14
N THR A 35 14.30 -10.58 18.44
CA THR A 35 15.56 -10.89 17.76
C THR A 35 15.73 -12.40 17.72
N LEU A 36 15.33 -13.01 16.62
CA LEU A 36 15.76 -14.37 16.28
C LEU A 36 17.28 -14.32 16.09
N LYS A 37 18.00 -15.06 16.94
CA LYS A 37 19.43 -15.30 16.78
C LYS A 37 19.65 -16.04 15.47
N VAL A 38 20.05 -15.30 14.45
CA VAL A 38 20.64 -15.88 13.23
C VAL A 38 22.00 -16.45 13.63
N GLU A 39 22.19 -17.75 13.41
CA GLU A 39 23.49 -18.40 13.55
C GLU A 39 24.50 -17.70 12.66
N SER A 40 25.59 -17.27 13.28
CA SER A 40 26.61 -16.41 12.71
C SER A 40 27.60 -17.21 11.87
N SER A 41 27.55 -17.02 10.56
CA SER A 41 28.72 -17.14 9.70
C SER A 41 28.64 -16.08 8.61
N ASP A 42 28.99 -14.85 9.00
CA ASP A 42 29.58 -13.77 8.20
C ASP A 42 29.27 -12.44 8.91
N LYS A 43 30.10 -12.13 9.91
CA LYS A 43 30.16 -10.78 10.49
C LYS A 43 31.34 -10.07 9.84
N ASP A 44 31.06 -9.01 9.09
CA ASP A 44 31.82 -7.74 9.07
C ASP A 44 31.33 -6.72 8.02
N VAL A 45 30.05 -6.77 7.62
CA VAL A 45 29.37 -5.63 6.99
C VAL A 45 28.08 -5.40 7.77
N ALA A 46 27.90 -4.20 8.35
CA ALA A 46 26.62 -3.85 8.93
C ALA A 46 25.57 -3.94 7.82
N GLU A 47 24.60 -4.84 7.97
CA GLU A 47 23.53 -5.01 6.98
C GLU A 47 22.86 -3.65 6.73
N PRO A 48 22.73 -3.22 5.46
CA PRO A 48 22.11 -1.95 5.15
C PRO A 48 20.67 -1.94 5.70
N GLU A 49 20.26 -0.81 6.27
CA GLU A 49 18.95 -0.67 6.91
C GLU A 49 17.84 -1.05 5.91
N LEU A 50 17.02 -2.04 6.30
CA LEU A 50 15.91 -2.55 5.50
C LEU A 50 14.69 -1.64 5.66
N TYR A 51 13.95 -1.47 4.58
CA TYR A 51 12.79 -0.57 4.52
C TYR A 51 11.46 -1.25 4.83
N PHE A 52 11.44 -2.57 4.88
CA PHE A 52 10.27 -3.38 5.18
C PHE A 52 10.58 -4.35 6.33
N PRO A 53 9.58 -4.82 7.09
CA PRO A 53 9.79 -5.89 8.05
C PRO A 53 10.18 -7.19 7.33
N MET A 54 11.01 -7.99 7.99
CA MET A 54 11.38 -9.32 7.52
C MET A 54 10.17 -10.26 7.55
N ALA A 55 10.05 -11.10 6.52
CA ALA A 55 8.98 -12.08 6.39
C ALA A 55 8.89 -12.96 7.64
N THR A 56 7.75 -12.85 8.33
CA THR A 56 7.39 -13.69 9.46
C THR A 56 6.11 -14.43 9.12
N ARG A 57 6.21 -15.76 9.07
CA ARG A 57 5.08 -16.63 8.78
C ARG A 57 4.23 -16.79 10.04
N ILE A 58 2.96 -16.39 9.97
CA ILE A 58 2.00 -16.53 11.08
C ILE A 58 1.40 -17.94 11.06
N ASP A 59 0.99 -18.41 9.87
CA ASP A 59 0.46 -19.77 9.67
C ASP A 59 0.70 -20.26 8.23
N SER A 60 -0.03 -21.31 7.80
CA SER A 60 0.13 -21.91 6.46
C SER A 60 -0.16 -20.94 5.32
N ASN A 61 -1.00 -19.92 5.53
CA ASN A 61 -1.54 -19.06 4.49
C ASN A 61 -1.29 -17.56 4.72
N ARG A 62 -0.73 -17.18 5.87
CA ARG A 62 -0.47 -15.78 6.22
C ARG A 62 0.99 -15.52 6.57
N CYS A 63 1.60 -14.53 5.91
CA CYS A 63 2.85 -13.91 6.35
C CYS A 63 2.76 -12.39 6.38
N ILE A 64 3.62 -11.78 7.18
CA ILE A 64 3.84 -10.33 7.22
C ILE A 64 5.30 -10.07 6.86
N GLY A 65 5.57 -9.07 6.02
CA GLY A 65 6.93 -8.70 5.64
C GLY A 65 7.41 -9.35 4.36
N LEU A 66 8.68 -9.08 4.02
CA LEU A 66 9.31 -9.53 2.78
C LEU A 66 10.49 -10.47 3.05
N SER A 67 10.72 -11.42 2.14
CA SER A 67 11.95 -12.20 2.13
C SER A 67 13.19 -11.30 2.02
N LEU A 68 14.33 -11.75 2.54
CA LEU A 68 15.57 -10.96 2.57
C LEU A 68 15.96 -10.43 1.18
N PHE A 69 15.78 -11.27 0.16
CA PHE A 69 16.07 -10.93 -1.23
C PHE A 69 15.22 -9.75 -1.72
N ARG A 70 13.89 -9.86 -1.66
CA ARG A 70 12.96 -8.80 -2.08
C ARG A 70 13.15 -7.53 -1.26
N ASN A 71 13.35 -7.69 0.05
CA ASN A 71 13.54 -6.57 0.95
C ASN A 71 14.82 -5.78 0.62
N ARG A 72 15.95 -6.44 0.38
CA ARG A 72 17.19 -5.79 -0.05
C ARG A 72 16.99 -5.05 -1.37
N TRP A 73 16.44 -5.72 -2.38
CA TRP A 73 16.18 -5.13 -3.70
C TRP A 73 15.30 -3.88 -3.61
N TYR A 74 14.15 -3.96 -2.95
CA TYR A 74 13.25 -2.80 -2.83
C TYR A 74 13.84 -1.69 -1.96
N SER A 75 14.58 -2.05 -0.90
CA SER A 75 15.25 -1.08 -0.04
C SER A 75 16.32 -0.27 -0.78
N GLU A 76 16.99 -0.85 -1.78
CA GLU A 76 17.95 -0.11 -2.61
C GLU A 76 17.28 1.02 -3.40
N HIS A 77 16.12 0.74 -4.01
CA HIS A 77 15.32 1.75 -4.70
C HIS A 77 14.82 2.86 -3.76
N LEU A 78 14.24 2.47 -2.62
CA LEU A 78 13.74 3.44 -1.63
C LEU A 78 14.87 4.32 -1.07
N ARG A 79 16.04 3.74 -0.82
CA ARG A 79 17.23 4.46 -0.34
C ARG A 79 17.77 5.43 -1.39
N ALA A 80 17.90 4.99 -2.65
CA ALA A 80 18.35 5.84 -3.74
C ALA A 80 17.42 7.03 -3.98
N MET A 81 16.13 6.85 -3.68
CA MET A 81 15.11 7.91 -3.74
C MET A 81 14.96 8.70 -2.43
N ASN A 82 15.84 8.51 -1.43
CA ASN A 82 15.80 9.22 -0.13
C ASN A 82 14.42 9.14 0.55
N GLU A 83 13.78 7.98 0.47
CA GLU A 83 12.50 7.77 1.13
C GLU A 83 12.70 7.40 2.61
N PRO A 84 11.72 7.69 3.49
CA PRO A 84 11.79 7.30 4.89
C PRO A 84 11.35 5.84 5.10
N ILE A 85 11.81 5.22 6.18
CA ILE A 85 11.27 3.93 6.63
C ILE A 85 9.92 4.16 7.30
N LEU A 86 8.92 3.33 6.98
CA LEU A 86 7.55 3.51 7.47
C LEU A 86 7.15 2.57 8.62
N TYR A 87 7.72 1.36 8.66
CA TYR A 87 7.34 0.33 9.65
C TYR A 87 7.95 0.56 11.04
N ASN A 88 9.08 1.27 11.12
CA ASN A 88 9.76 1.57 12.38
C ASN A 88 9.44 2.99 12.85
N GLY A 89 8.51 3.12 13.80
CA GLY A 89 8.26 4.37 14.51
C GLY A 89 6.78 4.73 14.63
N VAL A 90 6.47 5.61 15.59
CA VAL A 90 5.12 6.17 15.75
C VAL A 90 4.88 7.18 14.63
N GLN A 91 3.97 6.87 13.71
CA GLN A 91 3.57 7.82 12.69
C GLN A 91 2.60 8.84 13.28
N GLN A 92 2.94 10.13 13.17
CA GLN A 92 2.04 11.24 13.54
C GLN A 92 1.09 11.61 12.38
N LYS A 93 0.96 10.73 11.38
CA LYS A 93 0.24 10.92 10.13
C LYS A 93 -0.17 9.55 9.57
N LYS A 94 -1.19 9.53 8.72
CA LYS A 94 -1.48 8.35 7.88
C LYS A 94 -0.65 8.49 6.62
N VAL A 95 0.09 7.44 6.27
CA VAL A 95 0.97 7.44 5.10
C VAL A 95 0.78 6.15 4.33
N PHE A 96 0.74 6.26 3.01
CA PHE A 96 0.81 5.13 2.10
C PHE A 96 1.90 5.40 1.08
N ARG A 97 2.64 4.37 0.70
CA ARG A 97 3.66 4.43 -0.34
C ARG A 97 3.45 3.29 -1.32
N PHE A 98 3.32 3.66 -2.58
CA PHE A 98 3.34 2.76 -3.71
C PHE A 98 4.74 2.81 -4.34
N THR A 99 5.39 1.66 -4.41
CA THR A 99 6.66 1.45 -5.11
C THR A 99 6.38 0.59 -6.33
N TRP A 100 6.76 1.10 -7.49
CA TRP A 100 6.45 0.49 -8.77
C TRP A 100 7.73 0.24 -9.55
N LEU A 101 8.08 -1.04 -9.69
CA LEU A 101 9.32 -1.50 -10.31
C LEU A 101 8.97 -2.35 -11.52
N ARG A 102 9.01 -1.76 -12.71
CA ARG A 102 8.70 -2.42 -13.98
C ARG A 102 9.99 -2.84 -14.68
N THR A 103 9.99 -4.00 -15.32
CA THR A 103 11.08 -4.40 -16.21
C THR A 103 11.24 -3.35 -17.32
N PHE A 104 12.48 -2.97 -17.63
CA PHE A 104 12.82 -2.05 -18.73
C PHE A 104 12.28 -0.62 -18.61
N HIS A 105 11.69 -0.26 -17.47
CA HIS A 105 11.18 1.08 -17.22
C HIS A 105 11.75 1.67 -15.95
N ASN A 106 11.61 2.98 -15.84
CA ASN A 106 12.13 3.73 -14.71
C ASN A 106 11.39 3.37 -13.40
N PRO A 107 12.11 3.10 -12.30
CA PRO A 107 11.54 2.95 -10.98
C PRO A 107 10.75 4.20 -10.58
N ILE A 108 9.57 3.99 -10.00
CA ILE A 108 8.71 5.07 -9.51
C ILE A 108 8.31 4.80 -8.06
N ILE A 109 8.32 5.84 -7.26
CA ILE A 109 7.73 5.84 -5.92
C ILE A 109 6.70 6.95 -5.83
N ILE A 110 5.53 6.63 -5.27
CA ILE A 110 4.46 7.59 -4.99
C ILE A 110 4.08 7.43 -3.52
N ARG A 111 4.28 8.47 -2.71
CA ARG A 111 3.91 8.50 -1.30
C ARG A 111 2.84 9.55 -1.05
N ILE A 112 1.71 9.14 -0.50
CA ILE A 112 0.63 10.02 -0.07
C ILE A 112 0.57 10.07 1.46
N GLU A 113 0.47 11.28 2.01
CA GLU A 113 0.43 11.52 3.45
C GLU A 113 -0.77 12.37 3.81
N ASN A 114 -1.48 12.00 4.87
CA ASN A 114 -2.47 12.85 5.52
C ASN A 114 -2.04 13.13 6.95
N LYS A 115 -1.75 14.41 7.23
CA LYS A 115 -1.50 14.93 8.57
C LYS A 115 -2.56 15.99 8.89
N ASN A 116 -3.52 15.65 9.75
CA ASN A 116 -4.60 16.55 10.18
C ASN A 116 -5.32 17.22 8.98
N ASP A 117 -5.69 16.42 7.98
CA ASP A 117 -6.35 16.84 6.74
C ASP A 117 -5.50 17.76 5.83
N SER A 118 -4.21 17.89 6.11
CA SER A 118 -3.23 18.37 5.13
C SER A 118 -2.68 17.16 4.36
N ILE A 119 -3.07 17.07 3.08
CA ILE A 119 -2.72 15.93 2.23
C ILE A 119 -1.64 16.31 1.23
N SER A 120 -0.49 15.64 1.35
CA SER A 120 0.64 15.83 0.44
C SER A 120 0.93 14.55 -0.33
N LEU A 121 1.10 14.68 -1.64
CA LEU A 121 1.61 13.65 -2.52
C LEU A 121 3.08 13.96 -2.83
N PHE A 122 3.93 12.96 -2.72
CA PHE A 122 5.33 12.98 -3.13
C PHE A 122 5.50 11.92 -4.20
N TYR A 123 6.15 12.24 -5.30
CA TYR A 123 6.46 11.23 -6.30
C TYR A 123 7.84 11.45 -6.90
N LYS A 124 8.54 10.34 -7.08
CA LYS A 124 9.92 10.28 -7.52
C LYS A 124 10.06 9.26 -8.63
N MET A 125 10.98 9.54 -9.54
CA MET A 125 11.38 8.63 -10.62
C MET A 125 12.90 8.68 -10.74
N THR A 126 13.51 7.52 -10.97
CA THR A 126 14.95 7.42 -11.25
C THR A 126 15.21 6.98 -12.67
N ASN A 127 16.42 7.21 -13.20
CA ASN A 127 16.81 6.72 -14.53
C ASN A 127 17.36 5.28 -14.52
N GLY A 128 17.13 4.54 -13.44
CA GLY A 128 17.53 3.13 -13.33
C GLY A 128 16.54 2.20 -14.02
N ASP A 129 16.71 0.91 -13.73
CA ASP A 129 15.82 -0.17 -14.14
C ASP A 129 15.18 -0.79 -12.90
N GLY A 130 13.85 -0.91 -12.90
CA GLY A 130 13.06 -1.46 -11.78
C GLY A 130 13.64 -2.76 -11.22
N GLU A 131 14.06 -3.67 -12.08
CA GLU A 131 14.50 -5.01 -11.69
C GLU A 131 15.97 -5.11 -11.27
N TYR A 132 16.78 -4.14 -11.64
CA TYR A 132 18.24 -4.26 -11.51
C TYR A 132 18.83 -3.19 -10.61
N GLU A 133 18.90 -1.96 -11.10
CA GLU A 133 19.63 -0.89 -10.44
C GLU A 133 18.77 0.35 -10.26
N PRO A 134 18.83 1.00 -9.09
CA PRO A 134 17.98 2.15 -8.82
C PRO A 134 18.33 3.39 -9.62
N GLY A 135 19.56 3.51 -10.15
CA GLY A 135 20.00 4.70 -10.88
C GLY A 135 19.99 5.97 -10.02
N LYS A 136 19.81 7.12 -10.67
CA LYS A 136 19.76 8.46 -10.04
C LYS A 136 18.38 9.06 -10.19
N ILE A 137 17.96 9.85 -9.20
CA ILE A 137 16.71 10.61 -9.23
C ILE A 137 16.73 11.57 -10.44
N ILE A 138 15.70 11.47 -11.28
CA ILE A 138 15.43 12.38 -12.40
C ILE A 138 14.15 13.18 -12.22
N ILE A 139 13.22 12.71 -11.37
CA ILE A 139 12.03 13.45 -10.94
C ILE A 139 11.95 13.36 -9.43
N ASP A 140 11.75 14.51 -8.77
CA ASP A 140 11.38 14.61 -7.36
C ASP A 140 10.40 15.77 -7.22
N LYS A 141 9.11 15.43 -7.04
CA LYS A 141 8.03 16.41 -7.03
C LYS A 141 7.11 16.18 -5.84
N ARG A 142 6.43 17.27 -5.47
CA ARG A 142 5.41 17.29 -4.42
C ARG A 142 4.17 18.05 -4.90
N LYS A 143 2.99 17.53 -4.59
CA LYS A 143 1.70 18.19 -4.78
C LYS A 143 0.93 18.24 -3.46
N GLN A 144 0.12 19.29 -3.30
CA GLN A 144 -0.94 19.28 -2.29
C GLN A 144 -2.19 18.73 -2.95
N LEU A 145 -2.87 17.81 -2.28
CA LEU A 145 -4.10 17.20 -2.74
C LEU A 145 -5.29 17.71 -1.91
N THR A 146 -6.48 17.52 -2.45
CA THR A 146 -7.72 17.84 -1.75
C THR A 146 -8.11 16.71 -0.79
N ILE A 147 -8.97 17.02 0.18
CA ILE A 147 -9.59 16.01 1.03
C ILE A 147 -10.43 15.00 0.22
N ASN A 148 -10.97 15.42 -0.94
CA ASN A 148 -11.74 14.53 -1.81
C ASN A 148 -10.84 13.48 -2.47
N ASP A 149 -9.63 13.86 -2.92
CA ASP A 149 -8.66 12.92 -3.47
C ASP A 149 -8.26 11.88 -2.42
N TRP A 150 -7.99 12.34 -1.20
CA TRP A 150 -7.69 11.46 -0.07
C TRP A 150 -8.84 10.51 0.24
N ASN A 151 -10.07 11.02 0.32
CA ASN A 151 -11.23 10.18 0.61
C ASN A 151 -11.47 9.15 -0.49
N LYS A 152 -11.29 9.52 -1.77
CA LYS A 152 -11.36 8.58 -2.89
C LYS A 152 -10.30 7.48 -2.78
N PHE A 153 -9.05 7.85 -2.48
CA PHE A 153 -7.98 6.88 -2.24
C PHE A 153 -8.31 5.94 -1.08
N ILE A 154 -8.80 6.46 0.06
CA ILE A 154 -9.18 5.64 1.21
C ILE A 154 -10.32 4.68 0.89
N GLN A 155 -11.28 5.05 0.04
CA GLN A 155 -12.28 4.09 -0.43
C GLN A 155 -11.62 2.93 -1.18
N LEU A 156 -10.68 3.20 -2.09
CA LEU A 156 -9.96 2.15 -2.83
C LEU A 156 -9.14 1.23 -1.90
N VAL A 157 -8.49 1.80 -0.88
CA VAL A 157 -7.77 1.04 0.18
C VAL A 157 -8.72 0.09 0.91
N ILE A 158 -9.97 0.53 1.17
CA ILE A 158 -11.00 -0.32 1.79
C ILE A 158 -11.46 -1.41 0.81
N PHE A 159 -11.73 -1.06 -0.46
CA PHE A 159 -12.19 -2.00 -1.47
C PHE A 159 -11.19 -3.12 -1.78
N CYS A 160 -9.88 -2.84 -1.76
CA CYS A 160 -8.86 -3.86 -1.94
C CYS A 160 -8.53 -4.66 -0.66
N ASN A 161 -9.27 -4.44 0.43
CA ASN A 161 -9.08 -5.08 1.73
C ASN A 161 -7.66 -4.91 2.29
N PHE A 162 -7.00 -3.78 1.98
CA PHE A 162 -5.57 -3.58 2.22
C PHE A 162 -5.09 -4.02 3.60
N TRP A 163 -5.78 -3.55 4.66
CA TRP A 163 -5.40 -3.80 6.06
C TRP A 163 -5.66 -5.23 6.55
N THR A 164 -6.41 -6.03 5.80
CA THR A 164 -6.76 -7.42 6.17
C THR A 164 -6.16 -8.44 5.20
N THR A 165 -5.70 -8.02 4.02
CA THR A 165 -5.00 -8.86 3.05
C THR A 165 -3.63 -9.24 3.58
N MET A 166 -3.43 -10.52 3.91
CA MET A 166 -2.14 -11.07 4.33
C MET A 166 -1.72 -12.15 3.33
N PRO A 167 -1.18 -11.77 2.17
CA PRO A 167 -0.78 -12.77 1.19
C PRO A 167 0.42 -13.52 1.75
N CYS A 168 0.35 -14.85 1.78
CA CYS A 168 1.58 -15.64 1.73
C CYS A 168 2.23 -15.39 0.36
N GLU A 169 3.57 -15.37 0.28
CA GLU A 169 4.29 -15.28 -1.00
C GLU A 169 3.69 -16.26 -2.01
N GLU A 170 2.87 -15.77 -2.94
CA GLU A 170 2.53 -16.51 -4.13
C GLU A 170 3.73 -16.38 -5.08
N PHE A 171 4.28 -17.53 -5.46
CA PHE A 171 5.37 -17.65 -6.44
C PHE A 171 4.83 -17.44 -7.86
N LEU A 172 4.08 -16.36 -8.09
CA LEU A 172 3.83 -15.91 -9.46
C LEU A 172 5.06 -15.11 -9.87
N VAL A 173 5.92 -15.77 -10.65
CA VAL A 173 7.13 -15.20 -11.24
C VAL A 173 7.10 -15.53 -12.73
N GLY A 174 7.14 -14.49 -13.56
CA GLY A 174 7.45 -14.57 -14.98
C GLY A 174 8.85 -14.04 -15.26
N LEU A 175 9.21 -13.98 -16.54
CA LEU A 175 10.52 -13.50 -16.99
C LEU A 175 10.62 -11.96 -17.02
N ASP A 176 9.47 -11.31 -17.15
CA ASP A 176 9.27 -9.88 -17.23
C ASP A 176 7.98 -9.50 -16.48
N GLY A 177 7.75 -8.21 -16.26
CA GLY A 177 6.54 -7.73 -15.62
C GLY A 177 6.81 -6.52 -14.74
N SER A 178 6.10 -6.48 -13.62
CA SER A 178 6.25 -5.40 -12.66
C SER A 178 6.02 -5.86 -11.24
N ARG A 179 6.63 -5.15 -10.30
CA ARG A 179 6.35 -5.30 -8.88
C ARG A 179 5.60 -4.09 -8.41
N TRP A 180 4.41 -4.33 -7.88
CA TRP A 180 3.51 -3.33 -7.34
C TRP A 180 3.48 -3.51 -5.83
N ILE A 181 4.23 -2.69 -5.12
CA ILE A 181 4.34 -2.74 -3.66
C ILE A 181 3.58 -1.57 -3.07
N LEU A 182 2.45 -1.83 -2.43
CA LEU A 182 1.72 -0.84 -1.65
C LEU A 182 1.97 -1.12 -0.17
N GLU A 183 2.51 -0.15 0.55
CA GLU A 183 2.60 -0.19 2.01
C GLU A 183 1.85 0.99 2.64
N GLY A 184 1.37 0.78 3.86
CA GLY A 184 0.59 1.75 4.61
C GLY A 184 1.01 1.73 6.07
N ALA A 185 1.12 2.92 6.66
CA ALA A 185 1.42 3.09 8.07
C ALA A 185 0.51 4.14 8.72
N THR A 186 0.09 3.85 9.95
CA THR A 186 -0.59 4.78 10.85
C THR A 186 0.16 4.84 12.18
N ASP A 187 -0.42 5.54 13.16
CA ASP A 187 0.01 5.53 14.56
C ASP A 187 0.02 4.14 15.22
N LYS A 188 -0.69 3.16 14.66
CA LYS A 188 -0.93 1.84 15.26
C LYS A 188 -0.61 0.67 14.33
N TYR A 189 -0.75 0.87 13.03
CA TYR A 189 -0.75 -0.22 12.07
C TYR A 189 0.31 0.01 11.01
N TYR A 190 0.92 -1.08 10.57
CA TYR A 190 1.74 -1.15 9.37
C TYR A 190 1.31 -2.38 8.58
N GLN A 191 1.20 -2.23 7.26
CA GLN A 191 0.89 -3.32 6.36
C GLN A 191 1.56 -3.08 5.01
N LEU A 192 1.88 -4.15 4.31
CA LEU A 192 2.32 -4.10 2.92
C LEU A 192 1.69 -5.23 2.10
N ILE A 193 1.49 -4.97 0.82
CA ILE A 193 1.10 -5.93 -0.20
C ILE A 193 2.12 -5.80 -1.34
N ASP A 194 2.55 -6.93 -1.90
CA ASP A 194 3.58 -7.03 -2.94
C ASP A 194 3.08 -7.99 -4.02
N GLU A 195 2.44 -7.44 -5.05
CA GLU A 195 1.88 -8.19 -6.18
C GLU A 195 2.79 -8.10 -7.41
N TRP A 196 2.80 -9.18 -8.20
CA TRP A 196 3.49 -9.22 -9.49
C TRP A 196 2.48 -8.98 -10.63
N SER A 197 2.73 -7.94 -11.42
CA SER A 197 2.00 -7.59 -12.63
C SER A 197 0.46 -7.64 -12.54
N PRO A 198 -0.17 -6.97 -11.56
CA PRO A 198 -1.63 -6.88 -11.54
C PRO A 198 -2.12 -6.08 -12.76
N ASP A 199 -3.10 -6.62 -13.47
CA ASP A 199 -3.69 -6.03 -14.68
C ASP A 199 -5.13 -5.53 -14.46
N GLU A 200 -5.82 -6.04 -13.44
CA GLU A 200 -7.16 -5.60 -13.06
C GLU A 200 -7.47 -5.79 -11.56
N GLY A 201 -8.65 -5.32 -11.14
CA GLY A 201 -9.20 -5.55 -9.81
C GLY A 201 -8.84 -4.49 -8.78
N ALA A 202 -9.37 -4.66 -7.56
CA ALA A 202 -9.34 -3.61 -6.56
C ALA A 202 -7.93 -3.17 -6.13
N TYR A 203 -6.95 -4.09 -6.15
CA TYR A 203 -5.56 -3.76 -5.83
C TYR A 203 -4.91 -2.90 -6.94
N TYR A 204 -5.12 -3.29 -8.20
CA TYR A 204 -4.71 -2.49 -9.36
C TYR A 204 -5.34 -1.10 -9.31
N ASP A 205 -6.66 -1.00 -9.15
CA ASP A 205 -7.38 0.27 -9.10
C ASP A 205 -6.85 1.20 -8.00
N CYS A 206 -6.53 0.65 -6.83
CA CYS A 206 -5.98 1.39 -5.70
C CYS A 206 -4.62 2.00 -6.02
N CYS A 207 -3.73 1.21 -6.61
CA CYS A 207 -2.38 1.66 -6.96
C CYS A 207 -2.39 2.57 -8.19
N ASN A 208 -3.18 2.25 -9.22
CA ASN A 208 -3.32 3.06 -10.42
C ASN A 208 -3.90 4.45 -10.09
N PHE A 209 -4.82 4.56 -9.13
CA PHE A 209 -5.28 5.87 -8.69
C PHE A 209 -4.15 6.75 -8.13
N LEU A 210 -3.13 6.19 -7.49
CA LEU A 210 -1.96 6.96 -7.06
C LEU A 210 -1.14 7.46 -8.25
N ILE A 211 -1.03 6.67 -9.32
CA ILE A 211 -0.40 7.08 -10.59
C ILE A 211 -1.16 8.27 -11.19
N GLU A 212 -2.49 8.18 -11.27
CA GLU A 212 -3.38 9.24 -11.80
C GLU A 212 -3.26 10.58 -11.04
N LEU A 213 -2.87 10.56 -9.76
CA LEU A 213 -2.66 11.77 -8.97
C LEU A 213 -1.34 12.49 -9.28
N THR A 214 -0.40 11.83 -9.95
CA THR A 214 0.88 12.42 -10.36
C THR A 214 0.75 13.31 -11.60
N ASP A 215 1.83 13.95 -12.01
CA ASP A 215 1.91 14.64 -13.31
C ASP A 215 2.78 13.83 -14.29
N LEU A 216 2.91 12.52 -14.06
CA LEU A 216 3.65 11.61 -14.93
C LEU A 216 2.70 11.10 -16.02
N GLU A 217 3.20 11.04 -17.25
CA GLU A 217 2.46 10.54 -18.40
C GLU A 217 3.03 9.17 -18.80
N PHE A 218 2.14 8.20 -19.01
CA PHE A 218 2.47 6.84 -19.41
C PHE A 218 1.50 6.38 -20.48
N GLU A 219 1.97 5.56 -21.42
CA GLU A 219 1.06 4.80 -22.27
C GLU A 219 0.45 3.64 -21.48
N GLU A 220 -0.77 3.21 -21.83
CA GLU A 220 -1.48 2.18 -21.04
C GLU A 220 -0.77 0.82 -21.07
N ASN A 221 -0.08 0.52 -22.18
CA ASN A 221 0.78 -0.66 -22.32
C ASN A 221 2.08 -0.59 -21.49
N GLU A 222 2.38 0.55 -20.84
CA GLU A 222 3.46 0.66 -19.86
C GLU A 222 2.96 0.39 -18.43
N LYS A 223 1.64 0.24 -18.23
CA LYS A 223 1.01 0.03 -16.91
C LYS A 223 0.77 -1.45 -16.56
N TYR A 224 1.71 -2.33 -16.90
CA TYR A 224 1.68 -3.72 -16.47
C TYR A 224 2.48 -3.94 -15.19
#